data_AF-A0A8J3MUT4-F1
#
_entry.id   AF-A0A8J3MUT4-F1
#
_cell.length_a   1.000
_cell.length_b   1.000
_cell.length_c   1.000
_cell.angle_alpha   90.00
_cell.angle_beta   90.00
_cell.angle_gamma   90.00
#
_symmetry.space_group_name_H-M   'P 1'
#
loop_
_entity.id
_entity.type
_entity.pdbx_description
1 polymer ?
#
loop_
_entity_poly.entity_id
_entity_poly.type
_entity_poly.pdbx_seq_one_letter_code
_entity_poly.pdbx_strand_id
1 'polypeptide(L)'
;MERQRVARQANKQERFEQVKASLSHGISPKEIAQRLAMPVRTVYRWQKREVCPAHRPQRKLQTDKQERLEQARALRLRGLSHKEIAGRLAIGVRTVQRWLRQPDGTTNQPQRKRRSIFDPYAPYVLSRWQQGCRESRFIFQEIQKQGFKGSIRTVYRFIHTLRQGPVELPAPSVLDRVSVQEALWLIVRPFDDLELDERRNLLELCQTRSQLSMLHPLVQAFGQIVRKREGHRLEDWKQHVAESGISEVQRFVAGLERDQEAVLAGLTLVYSNGQVEGQVNKLKLLKRTMYGRAGFPLLRQRVLHAL
;
A
#
# COMPACT_ATOMS: atom_id res chain seq x y z
N MET A 1 6.25 -29.86 0.55
CA MET A 1 7.35 -28.87 0.46
C MET A 1 8.18 -28.79 1.73
N GLU A 2 7.56 -28.85 2.91
CA GLU A 2 8.28 -28.85 4.19
C GLU A 2 9.16 -30.09 4.37
N ARG A 3 8.63 -31.30 4.11
CA ARG A 3 9.40 -32.56 4.13
C ARG A 3 10.62 -32.57 3.18
N GLN A 4 10.48 -32.03 1.96
CA GLN A 4 11.60 -31.93 1.00
C GLN A 4 12.62 -30.83 1.37
N ARG A 5 12.19 -29.74 2.02
CA ARG A 5 13.09 -28.71 2.53
C ARG A 5 13.86 -29.20 3.75
N VAL A 6 13.18 -29.87 4.68
CA VAL A 6 13.76 -30.52 5.85
C VAL A 6 14.78 -31.58 5.42
N ALA A 7 14.44 -32.44 4.45
CA ALA A 7 15.38 -33.43 3.91
C ALA A 7 16.61 -32.80 3.23
N ARG A 8 16.43 -31.71 2.47
CA ARG A 8 17.56 -30.96 1.86
C ARG A 8 18.41 -30.23 2.89
N GLN A 9 17.81 -29.77 4.00
CA GLN A 9 18.53 -29.13 5.10
C GLN A 9 19.31 -30.14 5.94
N ALA A 10 18.72 -31.32 6.22
CA ALA A 10 19.37 -32.43 6.91
C ALA A 10 20.60 -32.93 6.14
N ASN A 11 20.46 -33.16 4.82
CA ASN A 11 21.57 -33.59 3.95
C ASN A 11 22.73 -32.56 3.91
N LYS A 12 22.41 -31.27 4.06
CA LYS A 12 23.42 -30.19 4.07
C LYS A 12 24.15 -30.09 5.42
N GLN A 13 23.47 -30.38 6.52
CA GLN A 13 24.05 -30.44 7.86
C GLN A 13 25.04 -31.60 7.97
N GLU A 14 24.60 -32.79 7.57
CA GLU A 14 25.40 -34.01 7.59
C GLU A 14 26.70 -33.87 6.77
N ARG A 15 26.59 -33.28 5.57
CA ARG A 15 27.77 -32.97 4.74
C ARG A 15 28.70 -31.94 5.38
N PHE A 16 28.19 -30.97 6.13
CA PHE A 16 29.04 -29.98 6.82
C PHE A 16 29.85 -30.62 7.94
N GLU A 17 29.24 -31.54 8.70
CA GLU A 17 29.89 -32.30 9.75
C GLU A 17 30.94 -33.26 9.19
N GLN A 18 30.63 -33.96 8.08
CA GLN A 18 31.61 -34.80 7.37
C GLN A 18 32.82 -34.00 6.88
N VAL A 19 32.62 -32.76 6.38
CA VAL A 19 33.74 -31.88 5.99
C VAL A 19 34.58 -31.49 7.19
N LYS A 20 33.96 -31.15 8.32
CA LYS A 20 34.67 -30.76 9.55
C LYS A 20 35.45 -31.90 10.18
N ALA A 21 34.86 -33.09 10.25
CA ALA A 21 35.54 -34.30 10.67
C ALA A 21 36.70 -34.64 9.74
N SER A 22 36.52 -34.57 8.42
CA SER A 22 37.61 -34.86 7.47
C SER A 22 38.77 -33.86 7.60
N LEU A 23 38.48 -32.59 7.87
CA LEU A 23 39.51 -31.57 8.12
C LEU A 23 40.25 -31.78 9.45
N SER A 24 39.58 -32.29 10.50
CA SER A 24 40.23 -32.59 11.77
C SER A 24 41.17 -33.79 11.70
N HIS A 25 40.93 -34.72 10.76
CA HIS A 25 41.80 -35.85 10.47
C HIS A 25 42.95 -35.52 9.51
N GLY A 26 43.17 -34.24 9.17
CA GLY A 26 44.30 -33.79 8.35
C GLY A 26 44.15 -34.00 6.83
N ILE A 27 42.95 -34.34 6.36
CA ILE A 27 42.69 -34.60 4.92
C ILE A 27 42.70 -33.27 4.14
N SER A 28 43.33 -33.27 2.96
CA SER A 28 43.42 -32.08 2.11
C SER A 28 42.04 -31.61 1.62
N PRO A 29 41.75 -30.29 1.59
CA PRO A 29 40.48 -29.76 1.07
C PRO A 29 40.10 -30.20 -0.35
N LYS A 30 41.09 -30.53 -1.20
CA LYS A 30 40.86 -31.06 -2.56
C LYS A 30 40.34 -32.50 -2.54
N GLU A 31 40.85 -33.30 -1.62
CA GLU A 31 40.50 -34.72 -1.46
C GLU A 31 39.12 -34.87 -0.81
N ILE A 32 38.80 -34.02 0.17
CA ILE A 32 37.45 -33.92 0.77
C ILE A 32 36.41 -33.57 -0.30
N ALA A 33 36.74 -32.66 -1.21
CA ALA A 33 35.85 -32.24 -2.30
C ALA A 33 35.54 -33.38 -3.27
N GLN A 34 36.54 -34.21 -3.61
CA GLN A 34 36.36 -35.40 -4.43
C GLN A 34 35.52 -36.46 -3.71
N ARG A 35 35.85 -36.77 -2.45
CA ARG A 35 35.15 -37.81 -1.66
C ARG A 35 33.68 -37.50 -1.43
N LEU A 36 33.33 -36.23 -1.20
CA LEU A 36 31.95 -35.81 -0.94
C LEU A 36 31.20 -35.32 -2.19
N ALA A 37 31.83 -35.44 -3.38
CA ALA A 37 31.32 -34.98 -4.67
C ALA A 37 30.79 -33.54 -4.60
N MET A 38 31.60 -32.61 -4.08
CA MET A 38 31.23 -31.22 -3.93
C MET A 38 32.31 -30.25 -4.45
N PRO A 39 31.95 -29.02 -4.85
CA PRO A 39 32.94 -28.06 -5.32
C PRO A 39 33.96 -27.70 -4.23
N VAL A 40 35.25 -27.72 -4.55
CA VAL A 40 36.38 -27.38 -3.64
C VAL A 40 36.18 -26.02 -2.94
N ARG A 41 35.63 -25.03 -3.65
CA ARG A 41 35.26 -23.71 -3.08
C ARG A 41 34.31 -23.79 -1.88
N THR A 42 33.47 -24.82 -1.82
CA THR A 42 32.51 -25.04 -0.73
C THR A 42 33.22 -25.55 0.51
N VAL A 43 34.20 -26.45 0.33
CA VAL A 43 35.04 -26.99 1.43
C VAL A 43 35.85 -25.88 2.08
N TYR A 44 36.54 -25.04 1.29
CA TYR A 44 37.26 -23.87 1.82
C TYR A 44 36.34 -22.87 2.53
N ARG A 45 35.14 -22.64 2.00
CA ARG A 45 34.15 -21.76 2.63
C ARG A 45 33.63 -22.33 3.96
N TRP A 46 33.54 -23.64 4.09
CA TRP A 46 33.07 -24.32 5.30
C TRP A 46 34.18 -24.50 6.34
N GLN A 47 35.44 -24.64 5.91
CA GLN A 47 36.62 -24.62 6.78
C GLN A 47 36.63 -23.37 7.66
N LYS A 48 36.38 -22.19 7.07
CA LYS A 48 36.35 -20.88 7.76
C LYS A 48 35.12 -20.64 8.66
N ARG A 49 34.17 -21.57 8.74
CA ARG A 49 32.92 -21.39 9.50
C ARG A 49 32.87 -22.32 10.70
N GLU A 50 32.44 -21.80 11.85
CA GLU A 50 32.20 -22.62 13.04
C GLU A 50 30.84 -23.35 12.97
N VAL A 51 29.84 -22.72 12.35
CA VAL A 51 28.46 -23.24 12.31
C VAL A 51 27.98 -23.52 10.89
N CYS A 52 27.24 -24.60 10.72
CA CYS A 52 26.66 -25.01 9.44
C CYS A 52 25.73 -23.91 8.86
N PRO A 53 25.87 -23.55 7.57
CA PRO A 53 24.99 -22.57 6.92
C PRO A 53 23.53 -23.01 6.75
N ALA A 54 23.21 -24.29 6.95
CA ALA A 54 21.86 -24.84 6.73
C ALA A 54 20.86 -24.33 7.78
N HIS A 55 21.36 -24.10 9.01
CA HIS A 55 20.67 -23.40 10.07
C HIS A 55 21.16 -21.95 10.09
N ARG A 56 20.64 -21.12 9.18
CA ARG A 56 20.36 -19.75 9.62
C ARG A 56 19.12 -19.94 10.47
N PRO A 57 19.16 -19.86 11.82
CA PRO A 57 17.92 -19.82 12.57
C PRO A 57 17.11 -18.71 11.90
N GLN A 58 15.90 -19.04 11.44
CA GLN A 58 14.94 -17.98 11.16
C GLN A 58 14.84 -17.24 12.46
N ARG A 59 15.59 -16.13 12.58
CA ARG A 59 15.60 -15.32 13.79
C ARG A 59 14.15 -15.05 14.05
N LYS A 60 13.72 -15.54 15.19
CA LYS A 60 12.40 -15.48 15.81
C LYS A 60 12.05 -14.00 16.09
N LEU A 61 12.06 -13.16 15.06
CA LEU A 61 11.89 -11.70 15.11
C LEU A 61 10.56 -11.31 15.77
N GLN A 62 9.58 -12.22 15.81
CA GLN A 62 8.30 -12.02 16.47
C GLN A 62 8.34 -12.33 17.98
N THR A 63 8.91 -13.46 18.43
CA THR A 63 8.97 -13.78 19.88
C THR A 63 9.91 -12.84 20.63
N ASP A 64 11.05 -12.52 20.01
CA ASP A 64 12.05 -11.56 20.51
C ASP A 64 11.50 -10.12 20.64
N LYS A 65 10.33 -9.84 20.04
CA LYS A 65 9.65 -8.54 20.07
C LYS A 65 8.51 -8.53 21.10
N GLN A 66 7.74 -9.61 21.20
CA GLN A 66 6.71 -9.75 22.23
C GLN A 66 7.33 -9.71 23.63
N GLU A 67 8.43 -10.46 23.83
CA GLU A 67 9.19 -10.45 25.08
C GLU A 67 9.71 -9.04 25.43
N ARG A 68 10.25 -8.30 24.46
CA ARG A 68 10.70 -6.91 24.67
C ARG A 68 9.55 -5.94 24.97
N LEU A 69 8.37 -6.16 24.41
CA LEU A 69 7.18 -5.35 24.70
C LEU A 69 6.68 -5.60 26.13
N GLU A 70 6.61 -6.87 26.54
CA GLU A 70 6.24 -7.24 27.91
C GLU A 70 7.22 -6.66 28.93
N GLN A 71 8.53 -6.71 28.64
CA GLN A 71 9.55 -6.06 29.44
C GLN A 71 9.37 -4.53 29.50
N ALA A 72 9.05 -3.88 28.38
CA ALA A 72 8.77 -2.44 28.36
C ALA A 72 7.54 -2.07 29.21
N ARG A 73 6.50 -2.90 29.20
CA ARG A 73 5.29 -2.74 30.03
C ARG A 73 5.60 -2.93 31.51
N ALA A 74 6.33 -3.99 31.86
CA ALA A 74 6.75 -4.25 33.24
C ALA A 74 7.61 -3.11 33.80
N LEU A 75 8.52 -2.56 33.00
CA LEU A 75 9.32 -1.40 33.40
C LEU A 75 8.48 -0.11 33.52
N ARG A 76 7.44 0.05 32.70
CA ARG A 76 6.53 1.20 32.80
C ARG A 76 5.65 1.14 34.05
N LEU A 77 5.18 -0.06 34.42
CA LEU A 77 4.44 -0.29 35.68
C LEU A 77 5.29 0.01 36.92
N ARG A 78 6.60 -0.20 36.84
CA ARG A 78 7.57 0.19 37.89
C ARG A 78 7.89 1.68 37.94
N GLY A 79 7.19 2.52 37.15
CA GLY A 79 7.33 3.97 37.18
C GLY A 79 8.47 4.56 36.36
N LEU A 80 9.24 3.76 35.62
CA LEU A 80 10.36 4.27 34.83
C LEU A 80 9.89 5.18 33.67
N SER A 81 10.72 6.17 33.36
CA SER A 81 10.49 7.06 32.23
C SER A 81 10.74 6.36 30.90
N HIS A 82 10.10 6.85 29.83
CA HIS A 82 10.29 6.31 28.48
C HIS A 82 11.76 6.32 28.02
N LYS A 83 12.57 7.26 28.53
CA LYS A 83 14.00 7.40 28.18
C LYS A 83 14.85 6.33 28.88
N GLU A 84 14.54 6.00 30.12
CA GLU A 84 15.25 4.96 30.88
C GLU A 84 14.88 3.56 30.36
N ILE A 85 13.61 3.33 30.03
CA ILE A 85 13.16 2.08 29.41
C ILE A 85 13.88 1.85 28.08
N ALA A 86 14.01 2.90 27.26
CA ALA A 86 14.75 2.87 26.01
C ALA A 86 16.23 2.50 26.20
N GLY A 87 16.90 3.10 27.19
CA GLY A 87 18.28 2.77 27.53
C GLY A 87 18.45 1.33 28.01
N ARG A 88 17.54 0.84 28.85
CA ARG A 88 17.62 -0.49 29.47
C ARG A 88 17.32 -1.64 28.50
N LEU A 89 16.46 -1.40 27.51
CA LEU A 89 16.12 -2.38 26.48
C LEU A 89 16.95 -2.23 25.20
N ALA A 90 17.82 -1.22 25.12
CA ALA A 90 18.56 -0.84 23.91
C ALA A 90 17.65 -0.59 22.69
N ILE A 91 16.54 0.13 22.89
CA ILE A 91 15.53 0.45 21.87
C ILE A 91 15.36 1.98 21.81
N GLY A 92 15.07 2.54 20.63
CA GLY A 92 14.81 3.98 20.50
C GLY A 92 13.58 4.46 21.29
N VAL A 93 13.66 5.64 21.89
CA VAL A 93 12.61 6.26 22.73
C VAL A 93 11.25 6.35 22.01
N ARG A 94 11.26 6.70 20.72
CA ARG A 94 10.03 6.76 19.89
C ARG A 94 9.34 5.41 19.75
N THR A 95 10.10 4.31 19.78
CA THR A 95 9.55 2.95 19.71
C THR A 95 8.87 2.58 21.03
N VAL A 96 9.48 2.91 22.16
CA VAL A 96 8.89 2.70 23.49
C VAL A 96 7.59 3.50 23.66
N GLN A 97 7.58 4.78 23.29
CA GLN A 97 6.37 5.61 23.30
C GLN A 97 5.27 5.02 22.39
N ARG A 98 5.64 4.58 21.19
CA ARG A 98 4.70 3.95 20.25
C ARG A 98 4.12 2.64 20.80
N TRP A 99 4.94 1.83 21.46
CA TRP A 99 4.53 0.55 22.06
C TRP A 99 3.56 0.73 23.21
N LEU A 100 3.83 1.69 24.10
CA LEU A 100 3.01 1.93 25.29
C LEU A 100 1.73 2.73 25.01
N ARG A 101 1.65 3.44 23.89
CA ARG A 101 0.42 4.15 23.45
C ARG A 101 -0.67 3.21 22.93
N GLN A 102 -0.32 1.98 22.53
CA GLN A 102 -1.27 1.01 21.98
C GLN A 102 -1.53 -0.15 22.97
N PRO A 103 -2.79 -0.44 23.34
CA PRO A 103 -3.12 -1.46 24.33
C PRO A 103 -2.72 -2.89 23.92
N ASP A 104 -2.61 -3.17 22.62
CA ASP A 104 -2.43 -4.54 22.10
C ASP A 104 -1.00 -4.83 21.58
N GLY A 105 -0.10 -3.84 21.60
CA GLY A 105 1.30 -4.07 21.20
C GLY A 105 1.56 -4.33 19.72
N THR A 106 0.55 -4.22 18.86
CA THR A 106 0.60 -4.55 17.43
C THR A 106 1.34 -3.49 16.62
N THR A 107 2.67 -3.42 16.76
CA THR A 107 3.46 -2.34 16.13
C THR A 107 3.75 -2.49 14.64
N ASN A 108 3.40 -3.62 14.04
CA ASN A 108 3.39 -3.76 12.58
C ASN A 108 2.16 -4.59 12.29
N GLN A 109 1.06 -3.95 11.87
CA GLN A 109 0.11 -4.72 11.06
C GLN A 109 0.95 -5.37 9.97
N PRO A 110 0.85 -6.71 9.76
CA PRO A 110 1.56 -7.34 8.67
C PRO A 110 1.29 -6.49 7.44
N GLN A 111 2.36 -5.99 6.82
CA GLN A 111 2.27 -5.15 5.63
C GLN A 111 1.25 -5.84 4.74
N ARG A 112 0.09 -5.20 4.49
CA ARG A 112 -0.95 -5.81 3.66
C ARG A 112 -0.23 -6.35 2.44
N LYS A 113 -0.32 -7.67 2.21
CA LYS A 113 0.35 -8.30 1.07
C LYS A 113 -0.06 -7.45 -0.12
N ARG A 114 0.93 -6.81 -0.76
CA ARG A 114 0.65 -5.99 -1.94
C ARG A 114 -0.09 -6.88 -2.91
N ARG A 115 -1.24 -6.41 -3.38
CA ARG A 115 -2.05 -7.15 -4.33
C ARG A 115 -1.17 -7.55 -5.50
N SER A 116 -1.15 -8.84 -5.79
CA SER A 116 -0.45 -9.37 -6.94
C SER A 116 -1.25 -9.03 -8.20
N ILE A 117 -0.56 -8.84 -9.32
CA ILE A 117 -1.18 -8.77 -10.65
C ILE A 117 -2.05 -9.99 -10.99
N PHE A 118 -1.89 -11.08 -10.23
CA PHE A 118 -2.64 -12.33 -10.39
C PHE A 118 -3.95 -12.37 -9.59
N ASP A 119 -4.09 -11.54 -8.54
CA ASP A 119 -5.24 -11.62 -7.64
C ASP A 119 -6.60 -11.45 -8.36
N PRO A 120 -6.75 -10.55 -9.35
CA PRO A 120 -8.00 -10.44 -10.12
C PRO A 120 -8.36 -11.70 -10.92
N TYR A 121 -7.36 -12.50 -11.31
CA TYR A 121 -7.53 -13.72 -12.12
C TYR A 121 -7.68 -14.98 -11.25
N ALA A 122 -7.40 -14.90 -9.94
CA ALA A 122 -7.47 -16.04 -9.04
C ALA A 122 -8.86 -16.70 -8.99
N PRO A 123 -10.00 -15.96 -8.98
CA PRO A 123 -11.33 -16.57 -9.01
C PRO A 123 -11.59 -17.38 -10.29
N TYR A 124 -11.14 -16.88 -11.44
CA TYR A 124 -11.27 -17.59 -12.72
C TYR A 124 -10.43 -18.88 -12.71
N VAL A 125 -9.19 -18.82 -12.25
CA VAL A 125 -8.34 -20.02 -12.16
C VAL A 125 -8.93 -21.06 -11.19
N LEU A 126 -9.52 -20.60 -10.08
CA LEU A 126 -10.22 -21.49 -9.14
C LEU A 126 -11.44 -22.16 -9.76
N SER A 127 -12.28 -21.42 -10.49
CA SER A 127 -13.47 -21.99 -11.14
C SER A 127 -13.09 -23.02 -12.21
N ARG A 128 -12.08 -22.75 -13.04
CA ARG A 128 -11.55 -23.72 -14.02
C ARG A 128 -10.96 -24.96 -13.36
N TRP A 129 -10.30 -24.81 -12.21
CA TRP A 129 -9.79 -25.93 -11.43
C TRP A 129 -10.92 -26.80 -10.85
N GLN A 130 -11.98 -26.17 -10.33
CA GLN A 130 -13.17 -26.86 -9.82
C GLN A 130 -13.95 -27.57 -10.95
N GLN A 131 -13.96 -27.01 -12.16
CA GLN A 131 -14.51 -27.64 -13.37
C GLN A 131 -13.67 -28.83 -13.89
N GLY A 132 -12.54 -29.15 -13.24
CA GLY A 132 -11.73 -30.32 -13.56
C GLY A 132 -10.57 -30.04 -14.53
N CYS A 133 -10.34 -28.80 -14.97
CA CYS A 133 -9.21 -28.48 -15.84
C CYS A 133 -7.89 -28.62 -15.06
N ARG A 134 -7.09 -29.64 -15.37
CA ARG A 134 -5.77 -29.89 -14.73
C ARG A 134 -4.59 -29.30 -15.49
N GLU A 135 -4.79 -28.88 -16.73
CA GLU A 135 -3.75 -28.31 -17.59
C GLU A 135 -3.52 -26.83 -17.30
N SER A 136 -2.46 -26.54 -16.53
CA SER A 136 -2.11 -25.16 -16.16
C SER A 136 -1.69 -24.29 -17.35
N ARG A 137 -1.23 -24.89 -18.46
CA ARG A 137 -0.87 -24.16 -19.69
C ARG A 137 -2.11 -23.59 -20.38
N PHE A 138 -3.18 -24.36 -20.45
CA PHE A 138 -4.44 -23.94 -21.04
C PHE A 138 -5.05 -22.78 -20.24
N ILE A 139 -5.12 -22.93 -18.92
CA ILE A 139 -5.58 -21.86 -18.01
C ILE A 139 -4.73 -20.59 -18.17
N PHE A 140 -3.41 -20.73 -18.34
CA PHE A 140 -2.52 -19.58 -18.56
C PHE A 140 -2.83 -18.85 -19.88
N GLN A 141 -3.09 -19.59 -20.97
CA GLN A 141 -3.47 -18.98 -22.24
C GLN A 141 -4.82 -18.25 -22.15
N GLU A 142 -5.79 -18.80 -21.40
CA GLU A 142 -7.09 -18.17 -21.17
C GLU A 142 -6.95 -16.84 -20.43
N ILE A 143 -6.22 -16.81 -19.31
CA ILE A 143 -6.03 -15.56 -18.55
C ILE A 143 -5.16 -14.56 -19.32
N GLN A 144 -4.24 -15.03 -20.18
CA GLN A 144 -3.43 -14.16 -21.02
C GLN A 144 -4.30 -13.44 -22.07
N LYS A 145 -5.31 -14.13 -22.64
CA LYS A 145 -6.31 -13.50 -23.51
C LYS A 145 -7.16 -12.47 -22.76
N GLN A 146 -7.42 -12.67 -21.47
CA GLN A 146 -8.07 -11.69 -20.58
C GLN A 146 -7.13 -10.56 -20.12
N GLY A 147 -5.92 -10.45 -20.68
CA GLY A 147 -4.98 -9.35 -20.42
C GLY A 147 -3.96 -9.59 -19.31
N PHE A 148 -3.81 -10.82 -18.80
CA PHE A 148 -2.79 -11.13 -17.79
C PHE A 148 -1.37 -11.02 -18.38
N LYS A 149 -0.56 -10.12 -17.82
CA LYS A 149 0.83 -9.86 -18.25
C LYS A 149 1.88 -10.59 -17.40
N GLY A 150 1.47 -11.49 -16.50
CA GLY A 150 2.38 -12.17 -15.59
C GLY A 150 2.97 -13.47 -16.16
N SER A 151 3.88 -14.09 -15.39
CA SER A 151 4.48 -15.38 -15.77
C SER A 151 3.59 -16.57 -15.44
N ILE A 152 3.62 -17.61 -16.28
CA ILE A 152 3.02 -18.93 -16.02
C ILE A 152 3.43 -19.54 -14.68
N ARG A 153 4.61 -19.20 -14.15
CA ARG A 153 5.07 -19.63 -12.82
C ARG A 153 4.13 -19.19 -11.69
N THR A 154 3.40 -18.08 -11.88
CA THR A 154 2.40 -17.57 -10.93
C THR A 154 1.19 -18.50 -10.87
N VAL A 155 0.71 -18.94 -12.05
CA VAL A 155 -0.36 -19.92 -12.19
C VAL A 155 0.05 -21.26 -11.58
N TYR A 156 1.26 -21.74 -11.86
CA TYR A 156 1.76 -22.97 -11.24
C TYR A 156 1.82 -22.88 -9.72
N ARG A 157 2.26 -21.75 -9.16
CA ARG A 157 2.30 -21.55 -7.71
C ARG A 157 0.89 -21.61 -7.11
N PHE A 158 -0.08 -20.97 -7.77
CA PHE A 158 -1.47 -20.96 -7.32
C PHE A 158 -2.15 -22.33 -7.43
N ILE A 159 -1.96 -23.04 -8.55
CA ILE A 159 -2.47 -24.41 -8.69
C ILE A 159 -1.81 -25.36 -7.69
N HIS A 160 -0.52 -25.19 -7.42
CA HIS A 160 0.15 -25.96 -6.38
C HIS A 160 -0.46 -25.70 -4.99
N THR A 161 -0.88 -24.48 -4.66
CA THR A 161 -1.64 -24.22 -3.42
C THR A 161 -3.01 -24.88 -3.42
N LEU A 162 -3.73 -24.88 -4.55
CA LEU A 162 -5.02 -25.58 -4.69
C LEU A 162 -4.91 -27.12 -4.54
N ARG A 163 -3.75 -27.70 -4.86
CA ARG A 163 -3.49 -29.13 -4.64
C ARG A 163 -3.22 -29.48 -3.17
N GLN A 164 -2.84 -28.50 -2.34
CA GLN A 164 -2.53 -28.73 -0.93
C GLN A 164 -3.75 -28.68 -0.03
N GLY A 165 -4.86 -28.11 -0.51
CA GLY A 165 -6.13 -28.03 0.20
C GLY A 165 -7.08 -27.05 -0.48
N PRO A 166 -8.36 -27.02 -0.06
CA PRO A 166 -9.31 -26.03 -0.52
C PRO A 166 -8.80 -24.63 -0.17
N VAL A 167 -8.71 -23.77 -1.17
CA VAL A 167 -8.41 -22.35 -0.97
C VAL A 167 -9.73 -21.61 -1.05
N GLU A 168 -10.17 -21.06 0.08
CA GLU A 168 -11.24 -20.06 0.07
C GLU A 168 -10.65 -18.73 -0.40
N LEU A 169 -11.12 -18.26 -1.54
CA LEU A 169 -10.86 -16.90 -1.98
C LEU A 169 -11.86 -15.97 -1.28
N PRO A 170 -11.41 -14.82 -0.75
CA PRO A 170 -12.35 -13.82 -0.26
C PRO A 170 -13.26 -13.38 -1.42
N ALA A 171 -14.53 -13.11 -1.12
CA ALA A 171 -15.45 -12.56 -2.11
C ALA A 171 -14.85 -11.28 -2.72
N PRO A 172 -14.99 -11.08 -4.04
CA PRO A 172 -14.44 -9.90 -4.70
C PRO A 172 -15.04 -8.65 -4.06
N SER A 173 -14.19 -7.84 -3.43
CA SER A 173 -14.63 -6.60 -2.79
C SER A 173 -14.78 -5.51 -3.85
N VAL A 174 -15.68 -4.54 -3.63
CA VAL A 174 -15.66 -3.29 -4.40
C VAL A 174 -14.28 -2.64 -4.44
N LEU A 175 -13.48 -2.81 -3.38
CA LEU A 175 -12.10 -2.29 -3.34
C LEU A 175 -11.19 -2.97 -4.37
N ASP A 176 -11.56 -4.12 -4.92
CA ASP A 176 -10.83 -4.83 -5.99
C ASP A 176 -11.26 -4.37 -7.38
N ARG A 177 -12.51 -3.89 -7.53
CA ARG A 177 -13.10 -3.44 -8.80
C ARG A 177 -12.91 -1.95 -9.05
N VAL A 178 -12.85 -1.15 -7.97
CA VAL A 178 -12.83 0.32 -8.04
C VAL A 178 -11.48 0.84 -7.59
N SER A 179 -10.81 1.57 -8.49
CA SER A 179 -9.59 2.30 -8.20
C SER A 179 -9.84 3.50 -7.30
N VAL A 180 -8.77 4.07 -6.72
CA VAL A 180 -8.90 5.27 -5.89
C VAL A 180 -9.44 6.46 -6.69
N GLN A 181 -9.01 6.62 -7.95
CA GLN A 181 -9.49 7.70 -8.80
C GLN A 181 -10.96 7.53 -9.17
N GLU A 182 -11.38 6.31 -9.51
CA GLU A 182 -12.80 6.02 -9.77
C GLU A 182 -13.64 6.25 -8.51
N ALA A 183 -13.20 5.79 -7.35
CA ALA A 183 -13.90 6.03 -6.09
C ALA A 183 -14.08 7.53 -5.79
N LEU A 184 -13.06 8.36 -6.06
CA LEU A 184 -13.18 9.82 -5.93
C LEU A 184 -14.25 10.38 -6.87
N TRP A 185 -14.25 9.94 -8.14
CA TRP A 185 -15.26 10.37 -9.10
C TRP A 185 -16.68 9.90 -8.76
N LEU A 186 -16.83 8.71 -8.17
CA LEU A 186 -18.11 8.22 -7.67
C LEU A 186 -18.63 9.07 -6.49
N ILE A 187 -17.72 9.56 -5.63
CA ILE A 187 -18.11 10.36 -4.45
C ILE A 187 -18.45 11.81 -4.83
N VAL A 188 -17.80 12.39 -5.85
CA VAL A 188 -17.93 13.82 -6.21
C VAL A 188 -19.01 14.11 -7.27
N ARG A 189 -19.25 13.19 -8.19
CA ARG A 189 -20.29 13.36 -9.22
C ARG A 189 -21.69 13.35 -8.59
N PRO A 190 -22.65 14.14 -9.09
CA PRO A 190 -24.03 14.05 -8.64
C PRO A 190 -24.52 12.60 -8.70
N PHE A 191 -25.19 12.14 -7.66
CA PHE A 191 -25.68 10.77 -7.59
C PHE A 191 -26.59 10.41 -8.78
N ASP A 192 -27.37 11.39 -9.25
CA ASP A 192 -28.30 11.22 -10.37
C ASP A 192 -27.58 11.01 -11.71
N ASP A 193 -26.35 11.49 -11.85
CA ASP A 193 -25.52 11.34 -13.04
C ASP A 193 -24.77 10.00 -13.09
N LEU A 194 -24.81 9.21 -12.01
CA LEU A 194 -24.13 7.92 -11.93
C LEU A 194 -24.95 6.83 -12.62
N GLU A 195 -24.28 5.95 -13.35
CA GLU A 195 -24.89 4.73 -13.91
C GLU A 195 -25.27 3.73 -12.81
N LEU A 196 -26.13 2.75 -13.12
CA LEU A 196 -26.62 1.77 -12.14
C LEU A 196 -25.47 1.00 -11.45
N ASP A 197 -24.47 0.56 -12.21
CA ASP A 197 -23.30 -0.15 -11.68
C ASP A 197 -22.41 0.77 -10.83
N GLU A 198 -22.28 2.03 -11.23
CA GLU A 198 -21.56 3.06 -10.47
C GLU A 198 -22.22 3.35 -9.12
N ARG A 199 -23.56 3.48 -9.10
CA ARG A 199 -24.35 3.64 -7.87
C ARG A 199 -24.17 2.43 -6.96
N ARG A 200 -24.23 1.22 -7.51
CA ARG A 200 -23.99 -0.01 -6.75
C ARG A 200 -22.61 -0.02 -6.12
N ASN A 201 -21.58 0.32 -6.88
CA ASN A 201 -20.20 0.39 -6.38
C ASN A 201 -20.05 1.45 -5.28
N LEU A 202 -20.66 2.64 -5.44
CA LEU A 202 -20.65 3.69 -4.42
C LEU A 202 -21.32 3.24 -3.11
N LEU A 203 -22.48 2.59 -3.19
CA LEU A 203 -23.19 2.07 -2.02
C LEU A 203 -22.37 0.99 -1.31
N GLU A 204 -21.76 0.06 -2.07
CA GLU A 204 -20.89 -0.97 -1.49
C GLU A 204 -19.64 -0.36 -0.84
N LEU A 205 -19.07 0.72 -1.40
CA LEU A 205 -17.97 1.47 -0.78
C LEU A 205 -18.39 2.09 0.56
N CYS A 206 -19.57 2.70 0.61
CA CYS A 206 -20.12 3.29 1.83
C CYS A 206 -20.39 2.23 2.91
N GLN A 207 -20.89 1.05 2.52
CA GLN A 207 -21.08 -0.09 3.44
C GLN A 207 -19.76 -0.65 3.97
N THR A 208 -18.72 -0.67 3.14
CA THR A 208 -17.40 -1.19 3.52
C THR A 208 -16.69 -0.28 4.54
N ARG A 209 -16.94 1.03 4.48
CA ARG A 209 -16.30 2.04 5.34
C ARG A 209 -17.31 3.07 5.80
N SER A 210 -17.68 3.04 7.08
CA SER A 210 -18.59 4.01 7.71
C SER A 210 -18.20 5.48 7.48
N GLN A 211 -16.90 5.78 7.45
CA GLN A 211 -16.40 7.12 7.15
C GLN A 211 -16.81 7.61 5.74
N LEU A 212 -16.86 6.72 4.74
CA LEU A 212 -17.31 7.10 3.39
C LEU A 212 -18.82 7.36 3.34
N SER A 213 -19.59 6.60 4.12
CA SER A 213 -21.03 6.83 4.30
C SER A 213 -21.34 8.21 4.89
N MET A 214 -20.49 8.69 5.81
CA MET A 214 -20.59 10.04 6.39
C MET A 214 -20.08 11.13 5.43
N LEU A 215 -18.99 10.85 4.70
CA LEU A 215 -18.34 11.79 3.80
C LEU A 215 -19.19 12.10 2.56
N HIS A 216 -19.80 11.08 1.97
CA HIS A 216 -20.49 11.21 0.68
C HIS A 216 -21.58 12.29 0.68
N PRO A 217 -22.53 12.33 1.65
CA PRO A 217 -23.52 13.40 1.73
C PRO A 217 -22.91 14.80 1.86
N LEU A 218 -21.82 14.95 2.63
CA LEU A 218 -21.14 16.24 2.81
C LEU A 218 -20.52 16.75 1.51
N VAL A 219 -19.91 15.87 0.73
CA VAL A 219 -19.32 16.21 -0.57
C VAL A 219 -20.42 16.57 -1.58
N GLN A 220 -21.52 15.82 -1.61
CA GLN A 220 -22.67 16.11 -2.48
C GLN A 220 -23.31 17.46 -2.15
N ALA A 221 -23.54 17.75 -0.86
CA ALA A 221 -24.09 19.01 -0.40
C ALA A 221 -23.20 20.20 -0.80
N PHE A 222 -21.88 20.10 -0.57
CA PHE A 222 -20.96 21.15 -1.00
C PHE A 222 -20.92 21.33 -2.52
N GLY A 223 -20.91 20.21 -3.27
CA GLY A 223 -20.99 20.23 -4.72
C GLY A 223 -22.26 20.91 -5.23
N GLN A 224 -23.39 20.71 -4.56
CA GLN A 224 -24.63 21.43 -4.87
C GLN A 224 -24.48 22.94 -4.62
N ILE A 225 -23.94 23.34 -3.46
CA ILE A 225 -23.72 24.75 -3.11
C ILE A 225 -22.88 25.44 -4.20
N VAL A 226 -21.79 24.79 -4.64
CA VAL A 226 -20.91 25.32 -5.69
C VAL A 226 -21.64 25.40 -7.04
N ARG A 227 -22.31 24.33 -7.48
CA ARG A 227 -22.95 24.28 -8.81
C ARG A 227 -24.13 25.24 -8.93
N LYS A 228 -24.94 25.35 -7.88
CA LYS A 228 -26.15 26.17 -7.86
C LYS A 228 -25.94 27.57 -7.30
N ARG A 229 -24.71 27.89 -6.85
CA ARG A 229 -24.38 29.16 -6.18
C ARG A 229 -25.32 29.45 -5.00
N GLU A 230 -25.50 28.43 -4.16
CA GLU A 230 -26.36 28.51 -2.96
C GLU A 230 -25.53 28.90 -1.72
N GLY A 231 -24.76 29.99 -1.79
CA GLY A 231 -23.86 30.41 -0.71
C GLY A 231 -24.54 30.59 0.66
N HIS A 232 -25.85 30.87 0.68
CA HIS A 232 -26.66 30.92 1.91
C HIS A 232 -26.68 29.61 2.71
N ARG A 233 -26.44 28.45 2.07
CA ARG A 233 -26.40 27.12 2.73
C ARG A 233 -25.03 26.76 3.27
N LEU A 234 -24.02 27.63 3.08
CA LEU A 234 -22.64 27.33 3.44
C LEU A 234 -22.48 27.13 4.95
N GLU A 235 -23.11 27.97 5.78
CA GLU A 235 -23.00 27.87 7.24
C GLU A 235 -23.65 26.59 7.78
N ASP A 236 -24.86 26.25 7.31
CA ASP A 236 -25.51 24.97 7.64
C ASP A 236 -24.62 23.78 7.25
N TRP A 237 -23.99 23.83 6.08
CA TRP A 237 -23.08 22.78 5.64
C TRP A 237 -21.84 22.66 6.53
N LYS A 238 -21.23 23.78 6.96
CA LYS A 238 -20.10 23.76 7.91
C LYS A 238 -20.47 23.12 9.23
N GLN A 239 -21.68 23.37 9.74
CA GLN A 239 -22.16 22.74 10.97
C GLN A 239 -22.25 21.22 10.83
N HIS A 240 -22.82 20.70 9.74
CA HIS A 240 -22.85 19.25 9.47
C HIS A 240 -21.43 18.65 9.35
N VAL A 241 -20.47 19.39 8.80
CA VAL A 241 -19.06 18.96 8.77
C VAL A 241 -18.47 18.88 10.18
N ALA A 242 -18.76 19.84 11.05
CA ALA A 242 -18.28 19.83 12.43
C ALA A 242 -18.79 18.58 13.17
N GLU A 243 -20.06 18.23 13.00
CA GLU A 243 -20.71 17.06 13.60
C GLU A 243 -20.23 15.71 13.03
N SER A 244 -19.66 15.70 11.81
CA SER A 244 -19.24 14.48 11.12
C SER A 244 -18.06 13.73 11.77
N GLY A 245 -17.23 14.42 12.55
CA GLY A 245 -16.00 13.88 13.14
C GLY A 245 -14.87 13.58 12.14
N ILE A 246 -14.97 14.03 10.88
CA ILE A 246 -13.94 13.79 9.85
C ILE A 246 -12.92 14.94 9.85
N SER A 247 -11.76 14.70 10.47
CA SER A 247 -10.72 15.72 10.70
C SER A 247 -10.20 16.40 9.43
N GLU A 248 -10.17 15.68 8.31
CA GLU A 248 -9.71 16.15 7.02
C GLU A 248 -10.67 17.18 6.42
N VAL A 249 -11.98 16.94 6.54
CA VAL A 249 -13.02 17.86 6.05
C VAL A 249 -13.15 19.06 6.97
N GLN A 250 -13.02 18.86 8.29
CA GLN A 250 -12.96 19.96 9.26
C GLN A 250 -11.77 20.90 8.98
N ARG A 251 -10.59 20.34 8.67
CA ARG A 251 -9.43 21.16 8.28
C ARG A 251 -9.66 21.92 6.97
N PHE A 252 -10.40 21.33 6.03
CA PHE A 252 -10.81 22.02 4.81
C PHE A 252 -11.73 23.22 5.13
N VAL A 253 -12.73 23.04 6.01
CA VAL A 253 -13.61 24.13 6.47
C VAL A 253 -12.81 25.25 7.14
N ALA A 254 -11.87 24.91 8.03
CA ALA A 254 -11.00 25.90 8.66
C ALA A 254 -10.14 26.70 7.66
N GLY A 255 -9.90 26.13 6.47
CA GLY A 255 -9.30 26.85 5.34
C GLY A 255 -10.26 27.85 4.71
N LEU A 256 -11.50 27.43 4.46
CA LEU A 256 -12.56 28.29 3.89
C LEU A 256 -12.89 29.47 4.80
N GLU A 257 -12.87 29.29 6.12
CA GLU A 257 -13.17 30.34 7.10
C GLU A 257 -12.16 31.49 7.06
N ARG A 258 -10.90 31.24 6.67
CA ARG A 258 -9.89 32.31 6.55
C ARG A 258 -10.23 33.31 5.45
N ASP A 259 -10.92 32.85 4.40
CA ASP A 259 -11.30 33.62 3.23
C ASP A 259 -12.84 33.68 3.09
N GLN A 260 -13.57 33.69 4.23
CA GLN A 260 -15.02 33.49 4.27
C GLN A 260 -15.79 34.43 3.33
N GLU A 261 -15.46 35.73 3.32
CA GLU A 261 -16.12 36.70 2.46
C GLU A 261 -15.94 36.38 0.97
N ALA A 262 -14.71 36.02 0.57
CA ALA A 262 -14.38 35.67 -0.80
C ALA A 262 -15.04 34.35 -1.22
N VAL A 263 -15.08 33.36 -0.33
CA VAL A 263 -15.77 32.09 -0.55
C VAL A 263 -17.27 32.32 -0.70
N LEU A 264 -17.90 33.07 0.20
CA LEU A 264 -19.33 33.39 0.14
C LEU A 264 -19.66 34.13 -1.17
N ALA A 265 -18.85 35.11 -1.55
CA ALA A 265 -18.99 35.83 -2.81
C ALA A 265 -18.88 34.89 -4.02
N GLY A 266 -17.88 34.00 -4.04
CA GLY A 266 -17.70 33.01 -5.11
C GLY A 266 -18.84 31.98 -5.20
N LEU A 267 -19.51 31.70 -4.08
CA LEU A 267 -20.65 30.79 -3.99
C LEU A 267 -22.00 31.49 -4.17
N THR A 268 -22.05 32.80 -4.39
CA THR A 268 -23.33 33.55 -4.47
C THR A 268 -23.41 34.41 -5.72
N LEU A 269 -22.32 35.11 -6.06
CA LEU A 269 -22.30 36.08 -7.14
C LEU A 269 -22.13 35.38 -8.49
N VAL A 270 -22.66 36.03 -9.54
CA VAL A 270 -22.46 35.59 -10.93
C VAL A 270 -21.09 35.99 -11.47
N TYR A 271 -20.47 36.98 -10.84
CA TYR A 271 -19.19 37.54 -11.23
C TYR A 271 -18.04 36.67 -10.74
N SER A 272 -17.04 36.48 -11.60
CA SER A 272 -15.81 35.80 -11.23
C SER A 272 -14.62 36.50 -11.87
N ASN A 273 -13.47 36.43 -11.21
CA ASN A 273 -12.21 36.87 -11.80
C ASN A 273 -11.68 35.89 -12.86
N GLY A 274 -12.39 34.80 -13.17
CA GLY A 274 -11.90 33.74 -14.05
C GLY A 274 -11.48 34.23 -15.44
N GLN A 275 -12.23 35.14 -16.05
CA GLN A 275 -11.86 35.71 -17.35
C GLN A 275 -10.58 36.55 -17.23
N VAL A 276 -10.48 37.41 -16.21
CA VAL A 276 -9.30 38.25 -15.96
C VAL A 276 -8.08 37.38 -15.68
N GLU A 277 -8.22 36.39 -14.82
CA GLU A 277 -7.17 35.40 -14.51
C GLU A 277 -6.75 34.61 -15.74
N GLY A 278 -7.69 34.23 -16.60
CA GLY A 278 -7.43 33.59 -17.89
C GLY A 278 -6.54 34.45 -18.79
N GLN A 279 -6.87 35.73 -18.93
CA GLN A 279 -6.05 36.68 -19.71
C GLN A 279 -4.66 36.88 -19.09
N VAL A 280 -4.60 37.02 -17.76
CA VAL A 280 -3.32 37.13 -17.02
C VAL A 280 -2.49 35.86 -17.21
N ASN A 281 -3.09 34.68 -17.20
CA ASN A 281 -2.40 33.41 -17.42
C ASN A 281 -1.88 33.29 -18.86
N LYS A 282 -2.67 33.68 -19.87
CA LYS A 282 -2.22 33.74 -21.27
C LYS A 282 -1.03 34.68 -21.43
N LEU A 283 -1.08 35.85 -20.80
CA LEU A 283 0.01 36.83 -20.80
C LEU A 283 1.26 36.28 -20.08
N LYS A 284 1.10 35.65 -18.91
CA LYS A 284 2.19 34.98 -18.18
C LYS A 284 2.82 33.86 -19.01
N LEU A 285 2.04 33.08 -19.75
CA LEU A 285 2.53 32.04 -20.64
C LEU A 285 3.40 32.64 -21.76
N LEU A 286 2.91 33.66 -22.46
CA LEU A 286 3.67 34.37 -23.50
C LEU A 286 4.96 35.00 -22.96
N LYS A 287 4.93 35.54 -21.74
CA LYS A 287 6.15 36.05 -21.08
C LYS A 287 7.15 34.91 -20.80
N ARG A 288 6.68 33.74 -20.35
CA ARG A 288 7.52 32.57 -20.05
C ARG A 288 8.14 31.94 -21.30
N THR A 289 7.42 31.88 -22.42
CA THR A 289 7.99 31.38 -23.70
C THR A 289 9.12 32.28 -24.22
N MET A 290 9.19 33.53 -23.74
CA MET A 290 10.27 34.48 -24.01
C MET A 290 11.33 34.53 -22.91
N TYR A 291 11.39 33.51 -22.04
CA TYR A 291 12.33 33.44 -20.91
C TYR A 291 12.27 34.66 -19.97
N GLY A 292 11.13 35.36 -19.92
CA GLY A 292 10.96 36.57 -19.12
C GLY A 292 11.69 37.81 -19.64
N ARG A 293 12.34 37.75 -20.82
CA ARG A 293 13.18 38.83 -21.36
C ARG A 293 12.44 39.86 -22.20
N ALA A 294 11.13 39.71 -22.37
CA ALA A 294 10.33 40.65 -23.14
C ALA A 294 9.94 41.88 -22.33
N GLY A 295 10.46 43.05 -22.70
CA GLY A 295 9.93 44.34 -22.27
C GLY A 295 8.50 44.56 -22.79
N PHE A 296 7.80 45.53 -22.22
CA PHE A 296 6.40 45.82 -22.57
C PHE A 296 6.13 45.98 -24.09
N PRO A 297 6.99 46.67 -24.89
CA PRO A 297 6.75 46.81 -26.33
C PRO A 297 6.67 45.47 -27.06
N LEU A 298 7.62 44.56 -26.80
CA LEU A 298 7.65 43.22 -27.42
C LEU A 298 6.51 42.33 -26.93
N LEU A 299 6.17 42.42 -25.65
CA LEU A 299 5.04 41.69 -25.07
C LEU A 299 3.72 42.14 -25.71
N ARG A 300 3.51 43.45 -25.87
CA ARG A 300 2.32 44.03 -26.52
C ARG A 300 2.19 43.53 -27.97
N GLN A 301 3.27 43.59 -28.75
CA GLN A 301 3.28 43.09 -30.12
C GLN A 301 2.90 41.60 -30.19
N ARG A 302 3.50 40.76 -29.34
CA ARG A 302 3.16 39.33 -29.33
C ARG A 302 1.74 39.02 -28.85
N VAL A 303 1.17 39.80 -27.94
CA VAL A 303 -0.22 39.61 -27.51
C VAL A 303 -1.19 40.02 -28.62
N LEU A 304 -0.93 41.14 -29.30
CA LEU A 304 -1.77 41.63 -30.40
C LEU A 304 -1.68 40.78 -31.67
N HIS A 305 -0.52 40.16 -31.92
CA HIS A 305 -0.27 39.31 -33.10
C HIS A 305 -0.34 37.80 -32.82
N ALA A 306 -0.68 37.38 -31.60
CA ALA A 306 -0.98 35.98 -31.28
C ALA A 306 -2.47 35.69 -31.54
N LEU A 307 -2.83 35.67 -32.82
CA LEU A 307 -3.99 34.97 -33.38
C LEU A 307 -3.46 33.97 -34.41
#